data_AF-A0A246SJA2-F1
#
_entry.id   AF-A0A246SJA2-F1
#
_cell.length_a   1.000
_cell.length_b   1.000
_cell.length_c   1.000
_cell.angle_alpha   90.00
_cell.angle_beta   90.00
_cell.angle_gamma   90.00
#
_symmetry.space_group_name_H-M   'P 1'
#
loop_
_entity.id
_entity.type
_entity.pdbx_description
1 polymer ?
#
loop_
_entity_poly.entity_id
_entity_poly.type
_entity_poly.pdbx_seq_one_letter_code
_entity_poly.pdbx_strand_id
1 'polypeptide(L)'
;MNRNIIQLLAAAALLSAAGAAHASSVEAWQQLAADVEAKCKKAAVAIEKPVAAVDPFGTSHYGLALLTGKPKGAKGLIAQICVYDKQKKTVEIGSELDAGKLGLTPAK
;
A
#
# COMPACT_ATOMS: atom_id res chain seq x y z
N MET A 1 23.94 -49.48 0.72
CA MET A 1 23.18 -48.21 0.70
C MET A 1 21.92 -48.40 1.54
N ASN A 2 21.90 -47.85 2.75
CA ASN A 2 20.92 -48.18 3.80
C ASN A 2 19.58 -47.50 3.51
N ARG A 3 18.55 -48.28 3.14
CA ARG A 3 17.18 -47.78 2.85
C ARG A 3 16.59 -46.95 4.00
N ASN A 4 16.99 -47.23 5.24
CA ASN A 4 16.54 -46.52 6.44
C ASN A 4 17.09 -45.09 6.55
N ILE A 5 18.29 -44.80 6.00
CA ILE A 5 18.90 -43.47 6.02
C ILE A 5 18.16 -42.52 5.06
N ILE A 6 17.69 -43.04 3.92
CA ILE A 6 16.96 -42.27 2.91
C ILE A 6 15.60 -41.82 3.47
N GLN A 7 14.93 -42.65 4.27
CA GLN A 7 13.65 -42.30 4.91
C GLN A 7 13.79 -41.24 6.00
N LEU A 8 14.88 -41.28 6.78
CA LEU A 8 15.17 -40.28 7.83
C LEU A 8 15.50 -38.91 7.25
N LEU A 9 16.19 -38.84 6.10
CA LEU A 9 16.51 -37.58 5.43
C LEU A 9 15.29 -36.95 4.76
N ALA A 10 14.36 -37.76 4.22
CA ALA A 10 13.13 -37.25 3.62
C ALA A 10 12.17 -36.63 4.65
N ALA A 11 12.13 -37.16 5.88
CA ALA A 11 11.30 -36.62 6.96
C ALA A 11 11.82 -35.26 7.49
N ALA A 12 13.13 -35.06 7.53
CA ALA A 12 13.73 -33.82 8.02
C ALA A 12 13.50 -32.61 7.09
N ALA A 13 13.36 -32.84 5.78
CA ALA A 13 13.15 -31.77 4.80
C ALA A 13 11.75 -31.14 4.85
N LEU A 14 10.75 -31.85 5.37
CA LEU A 14 9.36 -31.37 5.41
C LEU A 14 9.09 -30.38 6.57
N LEU A 15 9.93 -30.36 7.61
CA LEU A 15 9.77 -29.44 8.75
C LEU A 15 10.31 -28.02 8.48
N SER A 16 11.15 -27.83 7.46
CA SER A 16 11.71 -26.52 7.12
C SER A 16 10.79 -25.67 6.23
N ALA A 17 9.67 -26.24 5.76
CA ALA A 17 8.67 -25.54 4.95
C ALA A 17 7.53 -24.92 5.78
N ALA A 18 7.66 -24.87 7.12
CA ALA A 18 6.90 -23.94 7.94
C ALA A 18 7.42 -22.52 7.68
N GLY A 19 7.26 -22.04 6.44
CA GLY A 19 7.48 -20.66 6.09
C GLY A 19 6.72 -19.82 7.09
N ALA A 20 7.41 -18.86 7.68
CA ALA A 20 6.83 -17.90 8.60
C ALA A 20 5.61 -17.29 7.90
N ALA A 21 4.43 -17.82 8.21
CA ALA A 21 3.18 -17.12 8.04
C ALA A 21 3.28 -15.97 9.04
N HIS A 22 3.96 -14.90 8.62
CA HIS A 22 3.83 -13.60 9.24
C HIS A 22 2.34 -13.27 9.06
N ALA A 23 1.52 -13.71 10.02
CA ALA A 23 0.25 -13.08 10.30
C ALA A 23 0.54 -11.60 10.23
N SER A 24 -0.06 -10.96 9.24
CA SER A 24 0.23 -9.58 8.89
C SER A 24 -0.06 -8.77 10.16
N SER A 25 1.00 -8.43 10.90
CA SER A 25 0.87 -7.98 12.27
C SER A 25 0.40 -6.53 12.26
N VAL A 26 -0.16 -6.05 13.37
CA VAL A 26 -0.62 -4.66 13.47
C VAL A 26 0.50 -3.69 13.09
N GLU A 27 1.74 -4.02 13.46
CA GLU A 27 2.94 -3.25 13.14
C GLU A 27 3.23 -3.24 11.64
N ALA A 28 3.09 -4.38 10.94
CA ALA A 28 3.31 -4.46 9.50
C ALA A 28 2.28 -3.62 8.73
N TRP A 29 1.04 -3.55 9.21
CA TRP A 29 -0.03 -2.74 8.62
C TRP A 29 0.19 -1.25 8.85
N GLN A 30 0.62 -0.87 10.05
CA GLN A 30 1.00 0.51 10.36
C GLN A 30 2.19 1.00 9.52
N GLN A 31 3.21 0.15 9.36
CA GLN A 31 4.36 0.46 8.51
C GLN A 31 3.94 0.64 7.05
N LEU A 32 3.11 -0.25 6.52
CA LEU A 32 2.57 -0.12 5.17
C LEU A 32 1.80 1.20 5.01
N ALA A 33 0.89 1.52 5.94
CA ALA A 33 0.08 2.74 5.85
C ALA A 33 0.96 4.00 5.85
N ALA A 34 1.99 4.03 6.71
CA ALA A 34 2.96 5.13 6.76
C ALA A 34 3.78 5.25 5.47
N ASP A 35 4.23 4.12 4.91
CA ASP A 35 4.96 4.09 3.64
C ASP A 35 4.09 4.59 2.49
N VAL A 36 2.85 4.12 2.40
CA VAL A 36 1.87 4.56 1.39
C VAL A 36 1.63 6.06 1.54
N GLU A 37 1.33 6.55 2.74
CA GLU A 37 1.11 7.98 2.99
C GLU A 37 2.29 8.84 2.51
N ALA A 38 3.50 8.51 2.96
CA ALA A 38 4.69 9.28 2.66
C ALA A 38 5.00 9.29 1.17
N LYS A 39 4.93 8.13 0.51
CA LYS A 39 5.26 7.99 -0.91
C LYS A 39 4.18 8.63 -1.79
N CYS A 40 2.91 8.45 -1.46
CA CYS A 40 1.79 9.03 -2.18
C CYS A 40 1.79 10.56 -2.10
N LYS A 41 1.95 11.14 -0.90
CA LYS A 41 2.04 12.59 -0.74
C LYS A 41 3.19 13.20 -1.54
N LYS A 42 4.34 12.51 -1.59
CA LYS A 42 5.50 12.95 -2.37
C LYS A 42 5.25 12.92 -3.88
N ALA A 43 4.53 11.92 -4.37
CA ALA A 43 4.21 11.76 -5.79
C ALA A 43 3.06 12.68 -6.26
N ALA A 44 2.23 13.17 -5.33
CA ALA A 44 1.07 14.02 -5.59
C ALA A 44 1.43 15.47 -5.95
N VAL A 45 2.20 15.67 -7.02
CA VAL A 45 2.74 16.98 -7.39
C VAL A 45 1.68 17.96 -7.88
N ALA A 46 0.48 17.50 -8.25
CA ALA A 46 -0.62 18.34 -8.72
C ALA A 46 -1.39 19.04 -7.59
N ILE A 47 -1.22 18.60 -6.33
CA ILE A 47 -1.90 19.14 -5.15
C ILE A 47 -0.90 19.98 -4.33
N GLU A 48 -1.31 21.15 -3.85
CA GLU A 48 -0.43 22.04 -3.06
C GLU A 48 -0.04 21.43 -1.70
N LYS A 49 -1.03 20.90 -0.98
CA LYS A 49 -0.89 20.28 0.33
C LYS A 49 -1.74 19.00 0.35
N PRO A 50 -1.24 17.89 -0.22
CA PRO A 50 -2.02 16.67 -0.33
C PRO A 50 -2.31 16.09 1.06
N VAL A 51 -3.58 15.83 1.33
CA VAL A 51 -4.03 15.00 2.44
C VAL A 51 -4.23 13.59 1.90
N ALA A 52 -3.71 12.57 2.59
CA ALA A 52 -3.84 11.18 2.17
C ALA A 52 -4.79 10.45 3.11
N ALA A 53 -5.90 9.95 2.59
CA ALA A 53 -6.74 8.96 3.26
C ALA A 53 -6.27 7.57 2.81
N VAL A 54 -5.47 6.92 3.64
CA VAL A 54 -4.83 5.64 3.33
C VAL A 54 -5.78 4.49 3.65
N ASP A 55 -5.87 3.52 2.75
CA ASP A 55 -6.46 2.22 3.05
C ASP A 55 -5.49 1.46 3.97
N PRO A 56 -5.88 1.17 5.23
CA PRO A 56 -4.98 0.61 6.25
C PRO A 56 -4.42 -0.77 5.89
N PHE A 57 -5.07 -1.51 4.99
CA PHE A 57 -4.64 -2.83 4.56
C PHE A 57 -4.23 -2.84 3.08
N GLY A 58 -4.94 -2.04 2.28
CA GLY A 58 -4.85 -2.06 0.83
C GLY A 58 -5.35 -3.40 0.28
N THR A 59 -4.80 -3.79 -0.86
CA THR A 59 -5.04 -5.09 -1.51
C THR A 59 -3.88 -6.05 -1.26
N SER A 60 -3.96 -7.27 -1.79
CA SER A 60 -2.88 -8.26 -1.70
C SER A 60 -1.54 -7.74 -2.25
N HIS A 61 -1.58 -6.90 -3.29
CA HIS A 61 -0.37 -6.42 -4.00
C HIS A 61 -0.11 -4.92 -3.85
N TYR A 62 -1.14 -4.14 -3.54
CA TYR A 62 -1.07 -2.70 -3.59
C TYR A 62 -1.50 -2.06 -2.28
N GLY A 63 -0.77 -1.04 -1.83
CA GLY A 63 -1.28 -0.05 -0.88
C GLY A 63 -2.07 1.01 -1.64
N LEU A 64 -3.21 1.44 -1.11
CA LEU A 64 -4.08 2.41 -1.77
C LEU A 64 -4.24 3.63 -0.88
N ALA A 65 -4.28 4.81 -1.49
CA ALA A 65 -4.64 6.02 -0.78
C ALA A 65 -5.42 6.97 -1.68
N LEU A 66 -6.41 7.64 -1.11
CA LEU A 66 -7.09 8.75 -1.76
C LEU A 66 -6.42 10.05 -1.32
N LEU A 67 -5.82 10.74 -2.28
CA LEU A 67 -5.21 12.04 -2.09
C LEU A 67 -6.25 13.10 -2.37
N THR A 68 -6.40 14.07 -1.47
CA THR A 68 -7.28 15.22 -1.68
C THR A 68 -6.57 16.51 -1.39
N GLY A 69 -7.03 17.59 -2.00
CA GLY A 69 -6.57 18.93 -1.67
C GLY A 69 -6.80 19.92 -2.79
N LYS A 70 -6.22 21.10 -2.61
CA LYS A 70 -6.31 22.17 -3.59
C LYS A 70 -5.33 21.91 -4.76
N PRO A 71 -5.81 21.97 -6.02
CA PRO A 71 -4.93 21.84 -7.18
C PRO A 71 -3.96 23.02 -7.26
N LYS A 72 -2.73 22.77 -7.75
CA LYS A 72 -1.75 23.83 -7.98
C LYS A 72 -2.22 24.76 -9.09
N GLY A 73 -2.27 26.06 -8.80
CA GLY A 73 -2.60 27.09 -9.79
C GLY A 73 -4.10 27.25 -10.08
N ALA A 74 -4.97 26.49 -9.43
CA ALA A 74 -6.42 26.59 -9.57
C ALA A 74 -7.12 26.67 -8.20
N LYS A 75 -8.41 27.01 -8.23
CA LYS A 75 -9.29 26.97 -7.07
C LYS A 75 -10.14 25.71 -7.12
N GLY A 76 -10.55 25.23 -5.95
CA GLY A 76 -11.40 24.03 -5.83
C GLY A 76 -10.74 22.94 -5.00
N LEU A 77 -11.41 21.79 -4.99
CA LEU A 77 -10.94 20.57 -4.34
C LEU A 77 -10.86 19.49 -5.41
N ILE A 78 -9.72 18.83 -5.49
CA ILE A 78 -9.51 17.70 -6.37
C ILE A 78 -9.17 16.47 -5.54
N ALA A 79 -9.41 15.30 -6.13
CA ALA A 79 -8.96 14.04 -5.59
C ALA A 79 -8.07 13.31 -6.61
N GLN A 80 -7.10 12.55 -6.13
CA GLN A 80 -6.29 11.66 -6.94
C GLN A 80 -6.15 10.32 -6.23
N ILE A 81 -6.22 9.23 -6.99
CA ILE A 81 -5.97 7.89 -6.44
C ILE A 81 -4.47 7.65 -6.50
N CYS A 82 -3.90 7.20 -5.39
CA CYS A 82 -2.54 6.71 -5.32
C CYS A 82 -2.52 5.19 -5.18
N VAL A 83 -1.72 4.54 -6.00
CA VAL A 83 -1.48 3.10 -5.97
C VAL A 83 0.01 2.87 -5.67
N TYR A 84 0.30 2.22 -4.55
CA TYR A 84 1.64 1.83 -4.15
C TYR A 84 1.84 0.34 -4.38
N ASP A 85 2.77 -0.04 -5.26
CA ASP A 85 3.14 -1.44 -5.48
C ASP A 85 3.99 -1.94 -4.30
N LYS A 86 3.48 -2.93 -3.55
CA LYS A 86 4.16 -3.47 -2.36
C LYS A 86 5.46 -4.22 -2.72
N GLN A 87 5.56 -4.77 -3.93
CA GLN A 87 6.72 -5.54 -4.40
C GLN A 87 7.79 -4.63 -4.97
N LYS A 88 7.40 -3.70 -5.86
CA LYS A 88 8.32 -2.77 -6.53
C LYS A 88 8.64 -1.55 -5.68
N LYS A 89 7.84 -1.27 -4.65
CA LYS A 89 7.92 -0.07 -3.80
C LYS A 89 7.82 1.23 -4.62
N THR A 90 7.08 1.18 -5.72
CA THR A 90 6.81 2.29 -6.64
C THR A 90 5.41 2.85 -6.41
N VAL A 91 5.21 4.13 -6.75
CA VAL A 91 3.92 4.80 -6.68
C VAL A 91 3.44 5.18 -8.07
N GLU A 92 2.17 4.93 -8.33
CA GLU A 92 1.43 5.41 -9.47
C GLU A 92 0.33 6.36 -9.00
N ILE A 93 0.21 7.51 -9.68
CA ILE A 93 -0.79 8.53 -9.38
C ILE A 93 -1.80 8.56 -10.52
N GLY A 94 -3.07 8.40 -10.17
CA GLY A 94 -4.19 8.53 -11.08
C GLY A 94 -4.40 9.97 -11.53
N SER A 95 -5.28 10.12 -12.53
CA SER A 95 -5.70 11.44 -13.01
C SER A 95 -6.46 12.22 -11.94
N GLU A 96 -6.56 13.53 -12.17
CA GLU A 96 -7.39 14.41 -11.36
C GLU A 96 -8.86 13.98 -11.42
N LEU A 97 -9.48 13.83 -10.26
CA LEU A 97 -10.89 13.55 -10.08
C LEU A 97 -11.57 14.77 -9.46
N ASP A 98 -12.77 15.06 -9.94
CA ASP A 98 -13.65 16.07 -9.38
C ASP A 98 -14.12 15.61 -7.99
N ALA A 99 -13.68 16.31 -6.95
CA ALA A 99 -14.03 15.96 -5.58
C ALA A 99 -15.53 16.17 -5.27
N GLY A 100 -16.20 17.08 -5.98
CA GLY A 100 -17.65 17.30 -5.87
C GLY A 100 -18.46 16.13 -6.40
N LYS A 101 -18.05 15.53 -7.52
CA LYS A 101 -18.65 14.28 -8.04
C LYS A 101 -18.48 13.10 -7.08
N LEU A 102 -17.42 13.11 -6.27
CA LEU A 102 -17.16 12.12 -5.23
C LEU A 102 -17.88 12.43 -3.91
N GLY A 103 -18.59 13.57 -3.80
CA GLY A 103 -19.25 14.01 -2.57
C GLY A 103 -18.27 14.37 -1.44
N LEU A 104 -17.00 14.66 -1.79
CA LEU A 104 -15.96 14.95 -0.81
C LEU A 104 -15.99 16.43 -0.43
N THR A 105 -15.89 16.68 0.86
CA THR A 105 -15.63 18.01 1.41
C THR A 105 -14.15 18.12 1.80
N PRO A 106 -13.60 19.35 1.82
CA PRO A 106 -12.24 19.54 2.31
C PRO A 106 -12.09 18.98 3.73
N ALA A 107 -11.01 18.24 3.97
CA ALA A 107 -10.67 17.82 5.32
C ALA A 107 -10.53 19.07 6.21
N LYS A 108 -11.13 19.01 7.41
CA LYS A 108 -11.23 20.12 8.34
C LYS A 108 -9.91 20.38 9.06
#